data_AF-A0A6P0M9P3-F1
#
_entry.id   AF-A0A6P0M9P3-F1
#
_cell.length_a   1.000
_cell.length_b   1.000
_cell.length_c   1.000
_cell.angle_alpha   90.00
_cell.angle_beta   90.00
_cell.angle_gamma   90.00
#
_symmetry.space_group_name_H-M   'P 1'
#
loop_
_entity.id
_entity.type
_entity.pdbx_description
1 polymer ?
#
loop_
_entity_poly.entity_id
_entity_poly.type
_entity_poly.pdbx_seq_one_letter_code
_entity_poly.pdbx_strand_id
1 'polypeptide(L)'
;MSTSFWNTIKYSPALLGASLLVANSAYGAPSLEESSTETQVGQQELTVAQATSESNSEILKQINIYNNEGRDVDSIDQVTSVSQLRDVSPGDWAYEALRSLVERYGCIAGYPNRTFRGNRATTRYEFAAGLNACLNQIERLIAASTADFITREDLETLQRLIQEFEAELATLGARVDNLEGRVAFLEDHQFSTTTKLKGEVIFTLAGAFGEEQAEAEERVLDDDDIDDEGNDAQEGIDENITFSDRVRLNFDTSFTGKDRLRTRLQAGNFTQLSSVTGTDSARLGHDAGGGNDVEITELHYRFPIGKKLKAYVGTTGLDLHDIFNPTNPILASSGS
;
A
#
# COMPACT_ATOMS: atom_id res chain seq x y z
N MET A 1 -54.68 2.26 24.87
CA MET A 1 -53.69 1.84 23.85
C MET A 1 -52.47 1.30 24.58
N SER A 2 -52.10 0.03 24.34
CA SER A 2 -51.16 -0.69 25.21
C SER A 2 -49.70 -0.31 24.95
N THR A 3 -48.89 -0.41 26.01
CA THR A 3 -47.44 -0.18 26.05
C THR A 3 -46.62 -1.07 25.11
N SER A 4 -47.26 -2.06 24.48
CA SER A 4 -46.64 -2.96 23.50
C SER A 4 -46.32 -2.27 22.17
N PHE A 5 -47.05 -1.21 21.80
CA PHE A 5 -46.85 -0.48 20.53
C PHE A 5 -45.58 0.41 20.54
N TRP A 6 -45.18 0.90 21.71
CA TRP A 6 -43.97 1.74 21.84
C TRP A 6 -42.67 0.91 21.84
N ASN A 7 -42.74 -0.38 22.14
CA ASN A 7 -41.57 -1.26 22.08
C ASN A 7 -41.30 -1.78 20.66
N THR A 8 -42.30 -1.88 19.78
CA THR A 8 -42.08 -2.31 18.37
C THR A 8 -41.36 -1.25 17.54
N ILE A 9 -41.51 0.04 17.86
CA ILE A 9 -40.81 1.15 17.17
C ILE A 9 -39.31 1.18 17.49
N LYS A 10 -38.89 0.71 18.68
CA LYS A 10 -37.46 0.71 19.06
C LYS A 10 -36.61 -0.35 18.37
N TYR A 11 -37.21 -1.42 17.84
CA TYR A 11 -36.50 -2.52 17.19
C TYR A 11 -36.58 -2.52 15.66
N SER A 12 -37.21 -1.51 15.05
CA SER A 12 -37.49 -1.48 13.60
C SER A 12 -36.38 -0.97 12.64
N PRO A 13 -35.20 -0.43 13.03
CA PRO A 13 -34.20 -0.05 12.02
C PRO A 13 -33.31 -1.21 11.56
N ALA A 14 -33.46 -2.43 12.10
CA ALA A 14 -32.62 -3.59 11.76
C ALA A 14 -33.18 -4.51 10.65
N LEU A 15 -34.41 -4.28 10.15
CA LEU A 15 -35.09 -5.18 9.20
C LEU A 15 -35.30 -4.60 7.79
N LEU A 16 -34.73 -3.44 7.48
CA LEU A 16 -34.76 -2.83 6.14
C LEU A 16 -33.35 -2.77 5.50
N GLY A 17 -32.55 -3.83 5.67
CA GLY A 17 -31.19 -3.92 5.14
C GLY A 17 -30.85 -5.22 4.38
N ALA A 18 -31.84 -6.09 4.12
CA ALA A 18 -31.57 -7.45 3.63
C ALA A 18 -32.40 -7.86 2.40
N SER A 19 -32.47 -6.99 1.38
CA SER A 19 -33.10 -7.36 0.10
C SER A 19 -32.50 -6.59 -1.07
N LEU A 20 -31.24 -6.89 -1.40
CA LEU A 20 -30.65 -6.65 -2.73
C LEU A 20 -29.41 -7.53 -2.90
N LEU A 21 -29.65 -8.81 -3.16
CA LEU A 21 -28.67 -9.76 -3.72
C LEU A 21 -29.40 -10.60 -4.78
N VAL A 22 -28.68 -10.96 -5.85
CA VAL A 22 -29.10 -11.62 -7.12
C VAL A 22 -29.49 -10.60 -8.21
N ALA A 23 -28.88 -10.50 -9.39
CA ALA A 23 -27.87 -11.27 -10.12
C ALA A 23 -27.09 -10.35 -11.09
N ASN A 24 -25.85 -10.71 -11.41
CA ASN A 24 -25.37 -10.72 -12.79
C ASN A 24 -24.23 -11.74 -12.93
N SER A 25 -24.38 -12.60 -13.92
CA SER A 25 -23.47 -13.66 -14.30
C SER A 25 -22.54 -13.22 -15.43
N ALA A 26 -21.28 -13.69 -15.33
CA ALA A 26 -20.42 -14.20 -16.41
C ALA A 26 -19.59 -13.26 -17.33
N TYR A 27 -18.48 -13.88 -17.76
CA TYR A 27 -17.40 -13.53 -18.71
C TYR A 27 -16.24 -12.66 -18.16
N GLY A 28 -14.97 -13.09 -18.14
CA GLY A 28 -14.33 -14.35 -18.52
C GLY A 28 -12.81 -14.27 -18.28
N ALA A 29 -12.19 -15.38 -17.90
CA ALA A 29 -10.74 -15.56 -17.85
C ALA A 29 -10.35 -16.71 -18.80
N PRO A 30 -9.28 -16.59 -19.62
CA PRO A 30 -8.80 -17.70 -20.41
C PRO A 30 -7.94 -18.65 -19.57
N SER A 31 -8.20 -19.95 -19.78
CA SER A 31 -7.50 -21.10 -19.22
C SER A 31 -6.12 -21.31 -19.87
N LEU A 32 -5.14 -21.67 -19.04
CA LEU A 32 -3.96 -22.42 -19.48
C LEU A 32 -3.96 -23.76 -18.73
N GLU A 33 -4.01 -24.82 -19.53
CA GLU A 33 -3.89 -26.22 -19.10
C GLU A 33 -2.45 -26.51 -18.72
N GLU A 34 -2.24 -27.17 -17.57
CA GLU A 34 -1.06 -28.01 -17.38
C GLU A 34 -1.48 -29.34 -16.74
N SER A 35 -1.26 -30.37 -17.56
CA SER A 35 -1.39 -31.79 -17.27
C SER A 35 -0.03 -32.29 -16.78
N SER A 36 0.01 -32.94 -15.60
CA SER A 36 0.97 -34.03 -15.35
C SER A 36 0.64 -34.77 -14.06
N THR A 37 0.02 -35.94 -14.24
CA THR A 37 0.45 -37.23 -13.68
C THR A 37 1.12 -37.27 -12.29
N GLU A 38 0.37 -37.81 -11.32
CA GLU A 38 0.90 -38.45 -10.12
C GLU A 38 1.86 -39.57 -10.50
N THR A 39 3.11 -39.52 -10.02
CA THR A 39 4.06 -40.64 -10.07
C THR A 39 4.46 -41.01 -8.65
N GLN A 40 4.16 -42.25 -8.28
CA GLN A 40 4.59 -42.91 -7.05
C GLN A 40 6.12 -43.07 -7.05
N VAL A 41 6.78 -42.63 -5.97
CA VAL A 41 8.21 -42.89 -5.75
C VAL A 41 8.36 -44.15 -4.90
N GLY A 42 8.82 -45.22 -5.56
CA GLY A 42 9.35 -46.42 -4.91
C GLY A 42 10.73 -46.16 -4.31
N GLN A 43 10.99 -46.80 -3.18
CA GLN A 43 12.28 -46.80 -2.49
C GLN A 43 13.39 -47.39 -3.37
N GLN A 44 14.51 -46.68 -3.49
CA GLN A 44 15.76 -47.25 -3.99
C GLN A 44 16.93 -46.70 -3.17
N GLU A 45 17.71 -47.64 -2.62
CA GLU A 45 18.91 -47.42 -1.81
C GLU A 45 19.92 -46.51 -2.51
N LEU A 46 20.43 -45.50 -1.78
CA LEU A 46 21.65 -44.82 -2.14
C LEU A 46 22.80 -45.39 -1.30
N THR A 47 23.66 -46.15 -1.97
CA THR A 47 24.90 -46.70 -1.42
C THR A 47 25.85 -45.58 -1.01
N VAL A 48 26.20 -45.54 0.27
CA VAL A 48 27.22 -44.66 0.84
C VAL A 48 28.59 -45.09 0.29
N ALA A 49 29.21 -44.22 -0.52
CA ALA A 49 30.62 -44.35 -0.87
C ALA A 49 31.46 -44.04 0.38
N GLN A 50 31.87 -45.08 1.08
CA GLN A 50 32.71 -45.04 2.26
C GLN A 50 34.15 -44.72 1.82
N ALA A 51 34.52 -43.43 1.83
CA ALA A 51 35.91 -43.02 1.67
C ALA A 51 36.70 -43.48 2.91
N THR A 52 37.64 -44.38 2.67
CA THR A 52 38.55 -44.98 3.65
C THR A 52 39.31 -43.90 4.45
N SER A 53 39.09 -43.89 5.76
CA SER A 53 39.75 -43.05 6.77
C SER A 53 41.24 -43.35 6.99
N GLU A 54 41.81 -44.30 6.24
CA GLU A 54 43.22 -44.69 6.35
C GLU A 54 44.17 -43.75 5.56
N SER A 55 43.73 -43.18 4.43
CA SER A 55 44.60 -42.35 3.57
C SER A 55 44.96 -40.99 4.20
N ASN A 56 44.06 -40.41 5.00
CA ASN A 56 44.32 -39.14 5.67
C ASN A 56 45.36 -39.29 6.79
N SER A 57 45.47 -40.47 7.43
CA SER A 57 46.45 -40.70 8.50
C SER A 57 47.86 -40.83 7.96
N GLU A 58 48.03 -41.43 6.77
CA GLU A 58 49.33 -41.56 6.12
C GLU A 58 49.81 -40.22 5.56
N ILE A 59 48.92 -39.44 4.95
CA ILE A 59 49.23 -38.08 4.48
C ILE A 59 49.61 -37.17 5.68
N LEU A 60 48.89 -37.26 6.80
CA LEU A 60 49.22 -36.50 8.02
C LEU A 60 50.54 -36.97 8.67
N LYS A 61 50.86 -38.27 8.63
CA LYS A 61 52.17 -38.78 9.08
C LYS A 61 53.29 -38.28 8.17
N GLN A 62 53.07 -38.25 6.86
CA GLN A 62 54.06 -37.79 5.88
C GLN A 62 54.31 -36.27 6.02
N ILE A 63 53.26 -35.47 6.25
CA ILE A 63 53.38 -34.03 6.54
C ILE A 63 54.12 -33.78 7.88
N ASN A 64 53.87 -34.60 8.92
CA ASN A 64 54.58 -34.48 10.19
C ASN A 64 56.06 -34.90 10.09
N ILE A 65 56.40 -35.83 9.20
CA ILE A 65 57.80 -36.20 8.91
C ILE A 65 58.52 -35.04 8.20
N TYR A 66 57.91 -34.45 7.18
CA TYR A 66 58.48 -33.27 6.50
C TYR A 66 58.60 -32.04 7.42
N ASN A 67 57.70 -31.88 8.40
CA ASN A 67 57.77 -30.81 9.41
C ASN A 67 58.81 -31.06 10.52
N ASN A 68 59.29 -32.30 10.70
CA ASN A 68 60.26 -32.66 11.75
C ASN A 68 61.69 -32.89 11.23
N GLU A 69 61.90 -33.12 9.93
CA GLU A 69 63.25 -33.21 9.33
C GLU A 69 63.97 -31.84 9.21
N GLY A 70 63.30 -30.74 9.54
CA GLY A 70 63.88 -29.38 9.60
C GLY A 70 64.08 -28.82 11.01
N ARG A 71 63.84 -29.60 12.07
CA ARG A 71 63.77 -29.13 13.47
C ARG A 71 64.99 -29.49 14.34
N ASP A 72 66.18 -29.49 13.74
CA ASP A 72 67.45 -29.58 14.48
C ASP A 72 68.48 -28.56 13.95
N VAL A 73 68.07 -27.28 13.92
CA VAL A 73 68.99 -26.14 13.87
C VAL A 73 68.58 -25.14 14.94
N ASP A 74 68.95 -25.46 16.18
CA ASP A 74 69.02 -24.50 17.27
C ASP A 74 70.10 -23.46 16.93
N SER A 75 69.71 -22.43 16.21
CA SER A 75 70.37 -21.12 16.10
C SER A 75 69.38 -20.19 15.41
N ILE A 76 68.75 -19.28 16.15
CA ILE A 76 68.24 -18.05 15.55
C ILE A 76 69.50 -17.32 15.07
N ASP A 77 69.95 -17.63 13.85
CA ASP A 77 71.01 -16.89 13.18
C ASP A 77 70.52 -15.45 13.11
N GLN A 78 71.16 -14.59 13.91
CA GLN A 78 70.92 -13.16 13.88
C GLN A 78 71.05 -12.70 12.43
N VAL A 79 69.95 -12.22 11.87
CA VAL A 79 69.93 -11.59 10.56
C VAL A 79 70.87 -10.39 10.64
N THR A 80 72.02 -10.54 10.02
CA THR A 80 73.08 -9.53 10.00
C THR A 80 72.55 -8.38 9.15
N SER A 81 72.35 -7.19 9.73
CA SER A 81 71.82 -6.05 8.95
C SER A 81 72.80 -5.71 7.81
N VAL A 82 72.32 -5.17 6.69
CA VAL A 82 73.21 -4.89 5.53
C VAL A 82 74.34 -3.93 5.89
N SER A 83 74.13 -3.07 6.88
CA SER A 83 75.15 -2.20 7.48
C SER A 83 76.27 -2.93 8.24
N GLN A 84 76.11 -4.22 8.54
CA GLN A 84 77.09 -5.07 9.22
C GLN A 84 77.90 -5.94 8.24
N LEU A 85 77.56 -5.92 6.94
CA LEU A 85 78.33 -6.59 5.90
C LEU A 85 79.59 -5.77 5.57
N ARG A 86 80.76 -6.41 5.61
CA ARG A 86 82.06 -5.73 5.51
C ARG A 86 82.45 -5.34 4.08
N ASP A 87 81.75 -5.87 3.09
CA ASP A 87 82.09 -5.81 1.67
C ASP A 87 81.00 -5.20 0.79
N VAL A 88 79.99 -4.57 1.40
CA VAL A 88 78.93 -3.84 0.69
C VAL A 88 78.88 -2.41 1.25
N SER A 89 79.14 -1.43 0.38
CA SER A 89 79.13 0.00 0.71
C SER A 89 77.80 0.65 0.29
N PRO A 90 77.33 1.73 0.96
CA PRO A 90 76.14 2.48 0.53
C PRO A 90 76.19 3.04 -0.91
N GLY A 91 77.38 3.15 -1.50
CA GLY A 91 77.56 3.57 -2.89
C GLY A 91 77.45 2.45 -3.94
N ASP A 92 77.32 1.19 -3.51
CA ASP A 92 77.20 0.05 -4.43
C ASP A 92 75.77 -0.08 -4.95
N TRP A 93 75.63 -0.37 -6.24
CA TRP A 93 74.32 -0.54 -6.89
C TRP A 93 73.43 -1.61 -6.23
N ALA A 94 74.05 -2.63 -5.61
CA ALA A 94 73.34 -3.75 -4.97
C ALA A 94 72.87 -3.43 -3.53
N TYR A 95 73.31 -2.31 -2.95
CA TYR A 95 73.05 -1.98 -1.54
C TYR A 95 71.54 -1.86 -1.24
N GLU A 96 70.79 -1.15 -2.08
CA GLU A 96 69.35 -0.94 -1.87
C GLU A 96 68.54 -2.23 -2.01
N ALA A 97 68.89 -3.07 -2.99
CA ALA A 97 68.26 -4.37 -3.20
C ALA A 97 68.51 -5.31 -2.01
N LEU A 98 69.74 -5.37 -1.51
CA LEU A 98 70.09 -6.16 -0.33
C LEU A 98 69.41 -5.61 0.91
N ARG A 99 69.39 -4.29 1.11
CA ARG A 99 68.72 -3.66 2.24
C ARG A 99 67.24 -4.03 2.29
N SER A 100 66.55 -3.98 1.15
CA SER A 100 65.16 -4.43 1.06
C SER A 100 65.02 -5.92 1.41
N LEU A 101 65.88 -6.80 0.89
CA LEU A 101 65.79 -8.24 1.14
C LEU A 101 66.09 -8.64 2.60
N VAL A 102 67.02 -7.95 3.25
CA VAL A 102 67.43 -8.23 4.64
C VAL A 102 66.51 -7.56 5.64
N GLU A 103 66.24 -6.26 5.51
CA GLU A 103 65.49 -5.49 6.50
C GLU A 103 63.98 -5.72 6.41
N ARG A 104 63.43 -5.87 5.19
CA ARG A 104 61.99 -6.03 4.99
C ARG A 104 61.54 -7.48 5.00
N TYR A 105 62.34 -8.37 4.39
CA TYR A 105 61.96 -9.77 4.21
C TYR A 105 62.77 -10.73 5.09
N GLY A 106 63.87 -10.30 5.71
CA GLY A 106 64.70 -11.17 6.57
C GLY A 106 65.36 -12.33 5.82
N CYS A 107 65.48 -12.24 4.50
CA CYS A 107 65.73 -13.36 3.62
C CYS A 107 67.22 -13.75 3.46
N ILE A 108 68.14 -12.80 3.66
CA ILE A 108 69.56 -12.96 3.33
C ILE A 108 70.39 -12.50 4.55
N ALA A 109 71.14 -13.39 5.16
CA ALA A 109 72.01 -13.06 6.31
C ALA A 109 73.47 -12.76 5.92
N GLY A 110 73.84 -13.01 4.65
CA GLY A 110 75.24 -13.04 4.21
C GLY A 110 75.96 -14.33 4.62
N TYR A 111 77.26 -14.42 4.33
CA TYR A 111 78.09 -15.55 4.76
C TYR A 111 78.48 -15.39 6.25
N PRO A 112 78.81 -16.48 6.97
CA PRO A 112 79.16 -16.45 8.39
C PRO A 112 80.30 -15.47 8.76
N ASN A 113 81.16 -15.13 7.80
CA ASN A 113 82.23 -14.16 7.94
C ASN A 113 81.77 -12.69 7.75
N ARG A 114 80.46 -12.42 7.76
CA ARG A 114 79.83 -11.09 7.57
C ARG A 114 80.21 -10.45 6.24
N THR A 115 80.23 -11.25 5.18
CA THR A 115 80.44 -10.77 3.80
C THR A 115 79.32 -11.25 2.89
N PHE A 116 79.05 -10.53 1.80
CA PHE A 116 78.12 -10.94 0.74
C PHE A 116 78.82 -11.61 -0.45
N ARG A 117 80.12 -11.33 -0.63
CA ARG A 117 81.00 -11.81 -1.70
C ARG A 117 80.49 -11.46 -3.10
N GLY A 118 80.01 -10.23 -3.30
CA GLY A 118 79.50 -9.76 -4.59
C GLY A 118 80.53 -9.68 -5.73
N ASN A 119 81.82 -9.64 -5.39
CA ASN A 119 82.91 -9.47 -6.37
C ASN A 119 83.40 -10.80 -6.99
N ARG A 120 82.74 -11.93 -6.71
CA ARG A 120 83.05 -13.22 -7.31
C ARG A 120 81.80 -13.85 -7.93
N ALA A 121 82.00 -14.70 -8.92
CA ALA A 121 80.92 -15.55 -9.42
C ALA A 121 80.43 -16.48 -8.29
N THR A 122 79.12 -16.54 -8.10
CA THR A 122 78.48 -17.48 -7.18
C THR A 122 78.28 -18.83 -7.87
N THR A 123 78.39 -19.92 -7.10
CA THR A 123 78.04 -21.23 -7.65
C THR A 123 76.51 -21.40 -7.71
N ARG A 124 76.02 -22.25 -8.62
CA ARG A 124 74.59 -22.59 -8.71
C ARG A 124 74.04 -23.09 -7.38
N TYR A 125 74.84 -23.83 -6.61
CA TYR A 125 74.45 -24.37 -5.30
C TYR A 125 74.36 -23.28 -4.23
N GLU A 126 75.30 -22.33 -4.19
CA GLU A 126 75.25 -21.20 -3.26
C GLU A 126 74.02 -20.31 -3.53
N PHE A 127 73.68 -20.07 -4.79
CA PHE A 127 72.48 -19.32 -5.15
C PHE A 127 71.19 -20.07 -4.75
N ALA A 128 71.11 -21.38 -5.05
CA ALA A 128 69.95 -22.19 -4.71
C ALA A 128 69.71 -22.26 -3.19
N ALA A 129 70.77 -22.37 -2.39
CA ALA A 129 70.68 -22.37 -0.93
C ALA A 129 70.13 -21.03 -0.39
N GLY A 130 70.62 -19.89 -0.92
CA GLY A 130 70.12 -18.57 -0.54
C GLY A 130 68.66 -18.33 -0.95
N LEU A 131 68.27 -18.77 -2.16
CA LEU A 131 66.89 -18.68 -2.63
C LEU A 131 65.94 -19.53 -1.76
N ASN A 132 66.32 -20.76 -1.46
CA ASN A 132 65.53 -21.67 -0.63
C ASN A 132 65.31 -21.10 0.79
N ALA A 133 66.35 -20.52 1.39
CA ALA A 133 66.24 -19.85 2.68
C ALA A 133 65.25 -18.67 2.66
N CYS A 134 65.29 -17.85 1.59
CA CYS A 134 64.36 -16.74 1.44
C CYS A 134 62.91 -17.20 1.22
N LEU A 135 62.70 -18.24 0.39
CA LEU A 135 61.36 -18.80 0.18
C LEU A 135 60.76 -19.32 1.50
N ASN A 136 61.53 -20.04 2.30
CA ASN A 136 61.08 -20.53 3.62
C ASN A 136 60.75 -19.40 4.62
N GLN A 137 61.42 -18.25 4.51
CA GLN A 137 61.12 -17.06 5.32
C GLN A 137 59.84 -16.38 4.83
N ILE A 138 59.65 -16.29 3.51
CA ILE A 138 58.43 -15.74 2.91
C ILE A 138 57.21 -16.61 3.24
N GLU A 139 57.33 -17.93 3.18
CA GLU A 139 56.24 -18.86 3.56
C GLU A 139 55.81 -18.67 5.02
N ARG A 140 56.76 -18.45 5.94
CA ARG A 140 56.45 -18.14 7.34
C ARG A 140 55.74 -16.79 7.50
N LEU A 141 56.18 -15.76 6.78
CA LEU A 141 55.55 -14.44 6.80
C LEU A 141 54.11 -14.50 6.23
N ILE A 142 53.91 -15.26 5.15
CA ILE A 142 52.58 -15.48 4.56
C ILE A 142 51.70 -16.20 5.58
N ALA A 143 52.14 -17.34 6.12
CA ALA A 143 51.38 -18.12 7.10
C ALA A 143 50.96 -17.29 8.33
N ALA A 144 51.87 -16.46 8.86
CA ALA A 144 51.58 -15.53 9.95
C ALA A 144 50.56 -14.45 9.55
N SER A 145 50.62 -13.93 8.32
CA SER A 145 49.68 -12.91 7.83
C SER A 145 48.28 -13.46 7.53
N THR A 146 48.15 -14.74 7.14
CA THR A 146 46.85 -15.38 6.87
C THR A 146 46.07 -15.80 8.12
N ALA A 147 46.72 -15.88 9.28
CA ALA A 147 46.05 -16.25 10.54
C ALA A 147 45.11 -15.14 11.07
N ASP A 148 45.29 -13.90 10.63
CA ASP A 148 44.52 -12.72 11.09
C ASP A 148 43.28 -12.39 10.24
N PHE A 149 43.03 -13.09 9.13
CA PHE A 149 41.92 -12.75 8.20
C PHE A 149 40.53 -13.26 8.61
N ILE A 150 40.44 -14.10 9.64
CA ILE A 150 39.18 -14.52 10.25
C ILE A 150 39.40 -14.48 11.75
N THR A 151 39.25 -13.30 12.34
CA THR A 151 39.28 -13.19 13.79
C THR A 151 38.00 -13.79 14.36
N ARG A 152 38.08 -14.36 15.56
CA ARG A 152 36.90 -14.89 16.25
C ARG A 152 35.86 -13.80 16.51
N GLU A 153 36.31 -12.55 16.67
CA GLU A 153 35.48 -11.35 16.77
C GLU A 153 34.67 -11.05 15.51
N ASP A 154 35.24 -11.23 14.31
CA ASP A 154 34.51 -11.05 13.05
C ASP A 154 33.39 -12.09 12.89
N LEU A 155 33.63 -13.32 13.35
CA LEU A 155 32.63 -14.38 13.33
C LEU A 155 31.48 -14.10 14.32
N GLU A 156 31.81 -13.61 15.52
CA GLU A 156 30.82 -13.25 16.54
C GLU A 156 29.99 -12.03 16.11
N THR A 157 30.61 -11.04 15.46
CA THR A 157 29.89 -9.89 14.90
C THR A 157 28.99 -10.28 13.73
N LEU A 158 29.45 -11.13 12.80
CA LEU A 158 28.60 -11.66 11.73
C LEU A 158 27.42 -12.47 12.28
N GLN A 159 27.64 -13.32 13.28
CA GLN A 159 26.57 -14.08 13.93
C GLN A 159 25.53 -13.16 14.57
N ARG A 160 25.97 -12.09 15.26
CA ARG A 160 25.08 -11.09 15.83
C ARG A 160 24.29 -10.35 14.75
N LEU A 161 24.95 -9.91 13.67
CA LEU A 161 24.28 -9.22 12.56
C LEU A 161 23.25 -10.13 11.88
N ILE A 162 23.54 -11.43 11.71
CA ILE A 162 22.57 -12.40 11.15
C ILE A 162 21.35 -12.52 12.07
N GLN A 163 21.55 -12.62 13.39
CA GLN A 163 20.45 -12.67 14.36
C GLN A 163 19.63 -11.39 14.39
N GLU A 164 20.28 -10.23 14.34
CA GLU A 164 19.60 -8.92 14.26
C GLU A 164 18.81 -8.78 12.95
N PHE A 165 19.38 -9.23 11.83
CA PHE A 165 18.72 -9.16 10.53
C PHE A 165 17.50 -10.09 10.45
N GLU A 166 17.58 -11.29 11.03
CA GLU A 166 16.43 -12.20 11.13
C GLU A 166 15.29 -11.57 11.96
N ALA A 167 15.62 -10.97 13.11
CA ALA A 167 14.64 -10.29 13.95
C ALA A 167 14.02 -9.05 13.27
N GLU A 168 14.83 -8.27 12.56
CA GLU A 168 14.37 -7.11 11.77
C GLU A 168 13.49 -7.54 10.59
N LEU A 169 13.83 -8.63 9.90
CA LEU A 169 13.00 -9.17 8.82
C LEU A 169 11.64 -9.67 9.33
N ALA A 170 11.61 -10.36 10.46
CA ALA A 170 10.34 -10.77 11.09
C ALA A 170 9.48 -9.55 11.47
N THR A 171 10.11 -8.51 12.00
CA THR A 171 9.44 -7.24 12.33
C THR A 171 8.92 -6.54 11.08
N LEU A 172 9.71 -6.50 10.01
CA LEU A 172 9.29 -5.93 8.73
C LEU A 172 8.14 -6.72 8.11
N GLY A 173 8.19 -8.06 8.15
CA GLY A 173 7.09 -8.93 7.71
C GLY A 173 5.79 -8.62 8.45
N ALA A 174 5.83 -8.57 9.78
CA ALA A 174 4.65 -8.21 10.58
C ALA A 174 4.11 -6.80 10.26
N ARG A 175 4.98 -5.84 9.91
CA ARG A 175 4.57 -4.50 9.46
C ARG A 175 3.95 -4.52 8.07
N VAL A 176 4.47 -5.32 7.15
CA VAL A 176 3.91 -5.53 5.81
C VAL A 176 2.54 -6.18 5.93
N ASP A 177 2.41 -7.28 6.67
CA ASP A 177 1.13 -7.96 6.91
C ASP A 177 0.09 -7.01 7.53
N ASN A 178 0.51 -6.17 8.48
CA ASN A 178 -0.37 -5.15 9.05
C ASN A 178 -0.81 -4.09 8.02
N LEU A 179 0.12 -3.63 7.18
CA LEU A 179 -0.20 -2.66 6.13
C LEU A 179 -1.11 -3.26 5.07
N GLU A 180 -0.85 -4.50 4.63
CA GLU A 180 -1.71 -5.25 3.71
C GLU A 180 -3.11 -5.44 4.29
N GLY A 181 -3.22 -5.84 5.57
CA GLY A 181 -4.51 -5.95 6.25
C GLY A 181 -5.25 -4.60 6.33
N ARG A 182 -4.53 -3.49 6.57
CA ARG A 182 -5.11 -2.14 6.56
C ARG A 182 -5.54 -1.71 5.16
N VAL A 183 -4.79 -2.05 4.12
CA VAL A 183 -5.15 -1.75 2.73
C VAL A 183 -6.39 -2.54 2.33
N ALA A 184 -6.42 -3.85 2.57
CA ALA A 184 -7.57 -4.69 2.29
C ALA A 184 -8.84 -4.19 3.01
N PHE A 185 -8.71 -3.82 4.29
CA PHE A 185 -9.82 -3.22 5.02
C PHE A 185 -10.32 -1.92 4.38
N LEU A 186 -9.40 -1.03 3.97
CA LEU A 186 -9.76 0.25 3.35
C LEU A 186 -10.32 0.09 1.94
N GLU A 187 -9.90 -0.93 1.18
CA GLU A 187 -10.46 -1.28 -0.12
C GLU A 187 -11.87 -1.84 0.03
N ASP A 188 -12.10 -2.75 0.98
CA ASP A 188 -13.43 -3.30 1.28
C ASP A 188 -14.41 -2.25 1.84
N HIS A 189 -13.90 -1.24 2.56
CA HIS A 189 -14.69 -0.18 3.18
C HIS A 189 -14.57 1.15 2.43
N GLN A 190 -14.13 1.13 1.16
CA GLN A 190 -14.03 2.36 0.38
C GLN A 190 -15.44 2.82 0.00
N PHE A 191 -15.90 3.91 0.62
CA PHE A 191 -17.01 4.68 0.06
C PHE A 191 -16.70 5.05 -1.39
N SER A 192 -17.73 5.10 -2.25
CA SER A 192 -17.57 5.45 -3.66
C SER A 192 -16.65 6.67 -3.82
N THR A 193 -15.49 6.47 -4.44
CA THR A 193 -14.49 7.54 -4.64
C THR A 193 -15.00 8.62 -5.59
N THR A 194 -16.02 8.29 -6.37
CA THR A 194 -16.61 9.15 -7.40
C THR A 194 -17.98 9.69 -7.02
N THR A 195 -18.74 9.03 -6.13
CA THR A 195 -20.13 9.42 -5.81
C THR A 195 -20.31 9.88 -4.37
N LYS A 196 -20.94 11.05 -4.21
CA LYS A 196 -21.39 11.56 -2.91
C LYS A 196 -22.91 11.44 -2.80
N LEU A 197 -23.38 10.77 -1.75
CA LEU A 197 -24.79 10.71 -1.38
C LEU A 197 -25.13 11.85 -0.41
N LYS A 198 -26.19 12.60 -0.71
CA LYS A 198 -26.83 13.55 0.22
C LYS A 198 -28.30 13.20 0.35
N GLY A 199 -28.70 12.78 1.55
CA GLY A 199 -30.08 12.50 1.90
C GLY A 199 -30.72 13.66 2.66
N GLU A 200 -31.99 13.92 2.39
CA GLU A 200 -32.85 14.83 3.14
C GLU A 200 -34.17 14.11 3.43
N VAL A 201 -34.66 14.27 4.65
CA VAL A 201 -35.99 13.81 5.04
C VAL A 201 -36.69 14.98 5.73
N ILE A 202 -37.89 15.33 5.25
CA ILE A 202 -38.73 16.36 5.83
C ILE A 202 -40.01 15.70 6.28
N PHE A 203 -40.40 15.96 7.53
CA PHE A 203 -41.72 15.64 8.06
C PHE A 203 -42.47 16.94 8.26
N THR A 204 -43.76 16.98 7.94
CA THR A 204 -44.56 18.19 8.02
C THR A 204 -45.94 17.87 8.57
N LEU A 205 -46.36 18.68 9.54
CA LEU A 205 -47.76 18.80 9.96
C LEU A 205 -48.28 20.10 9.35
N ALA A 206 -49.32 20.02 8.53
CA ALA A 206 -49.90 21.17 7.85
C ALA A 206 -51.42 21.04 7.75
N GLY A 207 -52.12 22.17 7.74
CA GLY A 207 -53.56 22.24 7.50
C GLY A 207 -53.93 23.57 6.88
N ALA A 208 -55.07 23.60 6.20
CA ALA A 208 -55.70 24.82 5.69
C ALA A 208 -56.94 25.13 6.54
N PHE A 209 -57.17 26.41 6.82
CA PHE A 209 -58.29 26.89 7.64
C PHE A 209 -58.89 28.14 6.97
N GLY A 210 -60.20 28.29 7.02
CA GLY A 210 -60.89 29.45 6.45
C GLY A 210 -62.31 29.15 5.97
N GLU A 211 -63.10 30.22 5.84
CA GLU A 211 -64.53 30.12 5.48
C GLU A 211 -64.75 30.02 3.96
N GLU A 212 -63.78 30.44 3.14
CA GLU A 212 -63.90 30.57 1.68
C GLU A 212 -62.55 30.32 0.98
N GLN A 213 -62.59 29.67 -0.20
CA GLN A 213 -61.43 29.48 -1.07
C GLN A 213 -61.07 30.78 -1.82
N ALA A 214 -59.79 31.02 -2.08
CA ALA A 214 -59.29 32.28 -2.67
C ALA A 214 -59.71 32.51 -4.14
N GLU A 215 -59.85 31.42 -4.90
CA GLU A 215 -60.40 31.41 -6.25
C GLU A 215 -61.56 30.41 -6.28
N ALA A 216 -62.66 30.74 -5.60
CA ALA A 216 -63.90 30.05 -5.87
C ALA A 216 -64.26 30.33 -7.34
N GLU A 217 -64.27 29.28 -8.17
CA GLU A 217 -64.72 29.42 -9.56
C GLU A 217 -66.09 30.11 -9.56
N GLU A 218 -66.25 31.15 -10.39
CA GLU A 218 -67.55 31.76 -10.69
C GLU A 218 -68.41 30.70 -11.38
N ARG A 219 -69.03 29.85 -10.56
CA ARG A 219 -69.95 28.80 -11.00
C ARG A 219 -71.15 29.48 -11.65
N VAL A 220 -71.54 28.98 -12.83
CA VAL A 220 -72.89 29.20 -13.32
C VAL A 220 -73.81 28.51 -12.32
N LEU A 221 -74.47 29.31 -11.48
CA LEU A 221 -75.39 28.82 -10.45
C LEU A 221 -76.51 28.01 -11.13
N ASP A 222 -76.55 26.71 -10.86
CA ASP A 222 -77.77 25.93 -11.04
C ASP A 222 -78.69 26.21 -9.84
N ASP A 223 -80.01 26.13 -10.00
CA ASP A 223 -81.04 26.45 -8.97
C ASP A 223 -80.86 25.64 -7.66
N ASP A 224 -80.06 24.57 -7.70
CA ASP A 224 -79.71 23.70 -6.56
C ASP A 224 -78.50 24.21 -5.72
N ASP A 225 -77.75 25.23 -6.19
CA ASP A 225 -76.57 25.81 -5.52
C ASP A 225 -76.88 27.12 -4.77
N ILE A 226 -78.16 27.49 -4.66
CA ILE A 226 -78.65 28.67 -3.94
C ILE A 226 -79.16 28.22 -2.57
N ASP A 227 -78.64 28.79 -1.49
CA ASP A 227 -79.19 28.51 -0.16
C ASP A 227 -80.62 29.06 -0.01
N ASP A 228 -81.38 28.62 1.02
CA ASP A 228 -82.76 29.07 1.28
C ASP A 228 -82.86 30.61 1.50
N GLU A 229 -81.73 31.32 1.59
CA GLU A 229 -81.61 32.78 1.75
C GLU A 229 -81.23 33.52 0.45
N GLY A 230 -80.99 32.81 -0.65
CA GLY A 230 -80.67 33.41 -1.95
C GLY A 230 -79.19 33.75 -2.17
N ASN A 231 -78.28 33.23 -1.34
CA ASN A 231 -76.85 33.44 -1.44
C ASN A 231 -76.14 32.24 -2.10
N ASP A 232 -75.05 32.53 -2.78
CA ASP A 232 -74.17 31.53 -3.40
C ASP A 232 -73.66 30.56 -2.31
N ALA A 233 -73.89 29.26 -2.48
CA ALA A 233 -73.29 28.25 -1.61
C ALA A 233 -71.78 28.16 -1.90
N GLN A 234 -71.02 29.10 -1.34
CA GLN A 234 -69.56 29.15 -1.45
C GLN A 234 -68.96 27.85 -0.89
N GLU A 235 -68.16 27.13 -1.68
CA GLU A 235 -67.44 25.95 -1.16
C GLU A 235 -66.39 26.41 -0.12
N GLY A 236 -66.71 26.19 1.15
CA GLY A 236 -65.79 26.43 2.26
C GLY A 236 -64.56 25.52 2.20
N ILE A 237 -63.50 25.89 2.93
CA ILE A 237 -62.28 25.08 3.00
C ILE A 237 -62.55 23.87 3.90
N ASP A 238 -62.28 22.66 3.39
CA ASP A 238 -62.29 21.45 4.22
C ASP A 238 -61.06 21.45 5.15
N GLU A 239 -61.32 21.79 6.42
CA GLU A 239 -60.29 21.93 7.45
C GLU A 239 -59.74 20.58 7.90
N ASN A 240 -58.65 20.14 7.27
CA ASN A 240 -57.99 18.90 7.62
C ASN A 240 -56.50 19.10 7.94
N ILE A 241 -56.06 18.53 9.07
CA ILE A 241 -54.65 18.50 9.45
C ILE A 241 -54.03 17.23 8.87
N THR A 242 -53.06 17.42 8.00
CA THR A 242 -52.30 16.34 7.35
C THR A 242 -50.94 16.17 8.02
N PHE A 243 -50.47 14.92 8.07
CA PHE A 243 -49.08 14.59 8.38
C PHE A 243 -48.47 13.97 7.14
N SER A 244 -47.43 14.63 6.61
CA SER A 244 -46.77 14.24 5.37
C SER A 244 -45.27 14.15 5.55
N ASP A 245 -44.64 13.41 4.65
CA ASP A 245 -43.20 13.22 4.59
C ASP A 245 -42.68 13.37 3.14
N ARG A 246 -41.42 13.77 3.04
CA ARG A 246 -40.65 13.75 1.79
C ARG A 246 -39.27 13.21 2.09
N VAL A 247 -38.85 12.22 1.32
CA VAL A 247 -37.49 11.71 1.27
C VAL A 247 -36.87 12.11 -0.06
N ARG A 248 -35.66 12.68 -0.01
CA ARG A 248 -34.88 13.07 -1.19
C ARG A 248 -33.46 12.56 -1.07
N LEU A 249 -33.01 11.81 -2.07
CA LEU A 249 -31.65 11.27 -2.16
C LEU A 249 -30.97 11.83 -3.41
N ASN A 250 -29.93 12.62 -3.21
CA ASN A 250 -29.08 13.13 -4.28
C ASN A 250 -27.78 12.33 -4.38
N PHE A 251 -27.53 11.74 -5.54
CA PHE A 251 -26.27 11.10 -5.89
C PHE A 251 -25.49 12.03 -6.82
N ASP A 252 -24.40 12.60 -6.31
CA ASP A 252 -23.47 13.45 -7.07
C ASP A 252 -22.23 12.64 -7.46
N THR A 253 -22.17 12.16 -8.70
CA THR A 253 -21.05 11.38 -9.23
C THR A 253 -20.11 12.26 -10.06
N SER A 254 -18.80 12.13 -9.87
CA SER A 254 -17.77 12.80 -10.67
C SER A 254 -16.80 11.79 -11.25
N PHE A 255 -16.60 11.80 -12.57
CA PHE A 255 -15.71 10.86 -13.26
C PHE A 255 -14.31 11.45 -13.52
N THR A 256 -14.21 12.77 -13.60
CA THR A 256 -12.97 13.52 -13.92
C THR A 256 -12.54 14.46 -12.79
N GLY A 257 -13.35 14.59 -11.74
CA GLY A 257 -13.14 15.54 -10.63
C GLY A 257 -13.60 16.97 -10.93
N LYS A 258 -13.98 17.28 -12.19
CA LYS A 258 -14.48 18.61 -12.62
C LYS A 258 -15.90 18.59 -13.16
N ASP A 259 -16.40 17.40 -13.47
CA ASP A 259 -17.75 17.10 -13.92
C ASP A 259 -18.63 16.63 -12.76
N ARG A 260 -19.94 16.65 -12.96
CA ARG A 260 -20.92 16.12 -12.01
C ARG A 260 -22.11 15.55 -12.76
N LEU A 261 -22.38 14.27 -12.58
CA LEU A 261 -23.67 13.65 -12.83
C LEU A 261 -24.49 13.75 -11.55
N ARG A 262 -25.66 14.36 -11.63
CA ARG A 262 -26.64 14.37 -10.55
C ARG A 262 -27.80 13.46 -10.90
N THR A 263 -28.10 12.56 -9.98
CA THR A 263 -29.33 11.76 -9.97
C THR A 263 -30.05 12.04 -8.66
N ARG A 264 -31.28 12.53 -8.71
CA ARG A 264 -32.12 12.75 -7.54
C ARG A 264 -33.30 11.81 -7.56
N LEU A 265 -33.38 10.99 -6.52
CA LEU A 265 -34.57 10.21 -6.20
C LEU A 265 -35.39 10.99 -5.17
N GLN A 266 -36.70 11.03 -5.35
CA GLN A 266 -37.60 11.65 -4.40
C GLN A 266 -38.85 10.79 -4.24
N ALA A 267 -39.35 10.71 -3.02
CA ALA A 267 -40.66 10.15 -2.69
C ALA A 267 -41.33 11.07 -1.67
N GLY A 268 -42.64 11.27 -1.78
CA GLY A 268 -43.40 12.04 -0.81
C GLY A 268 -44.91 11.85 -0.96
N ASN A 269 -45.64 12.24 0.08
CA ASN A 269 -47.10 12.10 0.16
C ASN A 269 -47.78 13.42 0.52
N PHE A 270 -47.18 14.56 0.16
CA PHE A 270 -47.76 15.86 0.45
C PHE A 270 -49.08 16.04 -0.30
N THR A 271 -50.11 16.45 0.45
CA THR A 271 -51.34 17.00 -0.13
C THR A 271 -51.07 18.46 -0.49
N GLN A 272 -51.32 18.83 -1.74
CA GLN A 272 -51.02 20.17 -2.23
C GLN A 272 -52.09 21.15 -1.73
N LEU A 273 -51.73 22.04 -0.81
CA LEU A 273 -52.71 22.95 -0.18
C LEU A 273 -53.39 23.91 -1.16
N SER A 274 -52.81 24.15 -2.34
CA SER A 274 -53.47 24.99 -3.34
C SER A 274 -54.73 24.36 -3.92
N SER A 275 -54.87 23.02 -3.91
CA SER A 275 -56.10 22.37 -4.36
C SER A 275 -57.26 22.51 -3.38
N VAL A 276 -57.00 22.88 -2.12
CA VAL A 276 -58.03 23.08 -1.08
C VAL A 276 -58.27 24.54 -0.75
N THR A 277 -57.27 25.41 -0.96
CA THR A 277 -57.38 26.86 -0.68
C THR A 277 -57.69 27.69 -1.92
N GLY A 278 -57.64 27.10 -3.12
CA GLY A 278 -57.82 27.81 -4.38
C GLY A 278 -56.69 28.79 -4.71
N THR A 279 -55.53 28.72 -4.04
CA THR A 279 -54.39 29.60 -4.35
C THR A 279 -53.04 28.90 -4.21
N ASP A 280 -52.14 29.13 -5.16
CA ASP A 280 -50.76 28.65 -5.09
C ASP A 280 -49.94 29.31 -3.96
N SER A 281 -50.43 30.40 -3.38
CA SER A 281 -49.80 31.06 -2.23
C SER A 281 -49.78 30.17 -0.97
N ALA A 282 -50.65 29.17 -0.89
CA ALA A 282 -50.70 28.21 0.20
C ALA A 282 -49.72 27.03 0.03
N ARG A 283 -49.04 26.91 -1.12
CA ARG A 283 -48.12 25.79 -1.36
C ARG A 283 -46.90 25.87 -0.47
N LEU A 284 -46.48 24.70 0.00
CA LEU A 284 -45.22 24.56 0.72
C LEU A 284 -44.09 24.43 -0.29
N GLY A 285 -42.98 25.16 -0.09
CA GLY A 285 -41.82 25.09 -1.00
C GLY A 285 -41.14 23.72 -1.06
N HIS A 286 -41.53 22.81 -0.17
CA HIS A 286 -41.07 21.42 -0.16
C HIS A 286 -42.19 20.41 -0.45
N ASP A 287 -43.35 20.86 -0.96
CA ASP A 287 -44.39 19.94 -1.41
C ASP A 287 -43.84 18.94 -2.44
N ALA A 288 -44.23 17.69 -2.26
CA ALA A 288 -43.88 16.57 -3.11
C ALA A 288 -44.99 15.53 -2.97
N GLY A 289 -45.87 15.50 -3.96
CA GLY A 289 -46.92 14.48 -4.07
C GLY A 289 -46.35 13.13 -4.53
N GLY A 290 -47.24 12.22 -4.91
CA GLY A 290 -46.87 10.91 -5.47
C GLY A 290 -47.10 9.71 -4.54
N GLY A 291 -47.75 9.89 -3.39
CA GLY A 291 -48.18 8.76 -2.54
C GLY A 291 -47.03 7.91 -2.00
N ASN A 292 -45.84 8.50 -1.83
CA ASN A 292 -44.57 7.83 -1.50
C ASN A 292 -44.00 6.92 -2.60
N ASP A 293 -44.46 7.05 -3.85
CA ASP A 293 -43.80 6.44 -4.99
C ASP A 293 -42.43 7.11 -5.23
N VAL A 294 -41.44 6.29 -5.62
CA VAL A 294 -40.07 6.76 -5.86
C VAL A 294 -39.93 7.22 -7.30
N GLU A 295 -39.59 8.49 -7.47
CA GLU A 295 -39.42 9.12 -8.78
C GLU A 295 -38.02 9.70 -8.96
N ILE A 296 -37.56 9.72 -10.21
CA ILE A 296 -36.35 10.45 -10.60
C ILE A 296 -36.76 11.89 -10.93
N THR A 297 -36.49 12.81 -10.01
CA THR A 297 -36.88 14.22 -10.13
C THR A 297 -35.77 15.12 -10.65
N GLU A 298 -34.55 14.60 -10.78
CA GLU A 298 -33.42 15.30 -11.40
C GLU A 298 -32.47 14.26 -12.00
N LEU A 299 -32.16 14.40 -13.28
CA LEU A 299 -31.14 13.60 -13.95
C LEU A 299 -30.42 14.44 -14.99
N HIS A 300 -29.24 14.92 -14.62
CA HIS A 300 -28.42 15.75 -15.48
C HIS A 300 -26.93 15.60 -15.22
N TYR A 301 -26.17 15.71 -16.30
CA TYR A 301 -24.72 15.71 -16.31
C TYR A 301 -24.21 17.09 -16.70
N ARG A 302 -23.30 17.64 -15.90
CA ARG A 302 -22.57 18.87 -16.22
C ARG A 302 -21.08 18.57 -16.33
N PHE A 303 -20.43 19.10 -17.37
CA PHE A 303 -19.01 18.87 -17.62
C PHE A 303 -18.35 20.10 -18.24
N PRO A 304 -17.06 20.34 -17.95
CA PRO A 304 -16.32 21.42 -18.57
C PRO A 304 -15.97 21.10 -20.03
N ILE A 305 -16.09 22.10 -20.91
CA ILE A 305 -15.53 22.08 -22.26
C ILE A 305 -14.39 23.12 -22.28
N GLY A 306 -13.15 22.63 -22.23
CA GLY A 306 -11.98 23.49 -22.07
C GLY A 306 -11.94 24.17 -20.70
N LYS A 307 -11.48 25.44 -20.64
CA LYS A 307 -11.27 26.18 -19.38
C LYS A 307 -12.41 27.13 -18.99
N LYS A 308 -13.30 27.47 -19.92
CA LYS A 308 -14.29 28.56 -19.74
C LYS A 308 -15.74 28.16 -20.01
N LEU A 309 -15.98 27.03 -20.66
CA LEU A 309 -17.33 26.59 -21.01
C LEU A 309 -17.73 25.42 -20.12
N LYS A 310 -18.99 25.39 -19.68
CA LYS A 310 -19.60 24.26 -18.98
C LYS A 310 -20.86 23.89 -19.73
N ALA A 311 -20.94 22.64 -20.17
CA ALA A 311 -22.11 22.10 -20.83
C ALA A 311 -22.95 21.30 -19.84
N TYR A 312 -24.24 21.23 -20.12
CA TYR A 312 -25.24 20.51 -19.35
C TYR A 312 -26.04 19.65 -20.32
N VAL A 313 -26.29 18.40 -19.94
CA VAL A 313 -27.16 17.47 -20.67
C VAL A 313 -28.02 16.77 -19.62
N GLY A 314 -29.33 16.80 -19.76
CA GLY A 314 -30.24 16.18 -18.81
C GLY A 314 -31.54 15.78 -19.45
N THR A 315 -32.26 14.86 -18.80
CA THR A 315 -33.54 14.34 -19.28
C THR A 315 -34.72 14.81 -18.43
N THR A 316 -34.49 15.11 -17.15
CA THR A 316 -35.53 15.56 -16.21
C THR A 316 -34.94 16.48 -15.14
N GLY A 317 -35.73 17.44 -14.67
CA GLY A 317 -35.38 18.35 -13.58
C GLY A 317 -34.17 19.25 -13.84
N LEU A 318 -33.84 19.53 -15.10
CA LEU A 318 -32.80 20.49 -15.45
C LEU A 318 -33.45 21.86 -15.69
N ASP A 319 -33.54 22.66 -14.64
CA ASP A 319 -34.19 23.96 -14.70
C ASP A 319 -33.19 25.09 -14.98
N LEU A 320 -33.70 26.26 -15.38
CA LEU A 320 -32.86 27.41 -15.70
C LEU A 320 -31.96 27.83 -14.51
N HIS A 321 -32.47 27.67 -13.30
CA HIS A 321 -31.77 28.02 -12.05
C HIS A 321 -30.65 27.01 -11.69
N ASP A 322 -30.62 25.82 -12.28
CA ASP A 322 -29.51 24.87 -12.14
C ASP A 322 -28.31 25.21 -13.03
N ILE A 323 -28.58 25.97 -14.10
CA ILE A 323 -27.60 26.39 -15.09
C ILE A 323 -27.06 27.78 -14.75
N PHE A 324 -27.96 28.70 -14.39
CA PHE A 324 -27.64 30.07 -14.05
C PHE A 324 -27.84 30.32 -12.57
N ASN A 325 -26.79 30.78 -11.90
CA ASN A 325 -26.94 31.25 -10.53
C ASN A 325 -27.87 32.48 -10.53
N PRO A 326 -28.91 32.51 -9.69
CA PRO A 326 -29.73 33.69 -9.56
C PRO A 326 -28.86 34.84 -9.05
N THR A 327 -28.96 36.01 -9.68
CA THR A 327 -28.24 37.22 -9.24
C THR A 327 -28.79 37.76 -7.92
N ASN A 328 -30.02 37.38 -7.57
CA ASN A 328 -30.67 37.67 -6.30
C ASN A 328 -30.88 36.37 -5.49
N PRO A 329 -30.29 36.23 -4.30
CA PRO A 329 -30.46 35.05 -3.44
C PRO A 329 -31.92 34.74 -3.08
N ILE A 330 -32.80 35.75 -3.05
CA ILE A 330 -34.24 35.58 -2.73
C ILE A 330 -34.99 34.87 -3.87
N LEU A 331 -34.45 34.90 -5.09
CA LEU A 331 -35.02 34.21 -6.25
C LEU A 331 -34.46 32.79 -6.43
N ALA A 332 -33.70 32.26 -5.45
CA ALA A 332 -33.24 30.88 -5.48
C ALA A 332 -34.43 29.94 -5.24
N SER A 333 -34.84 29.24 -6.30
CA SER A 333 -36.06 28.40 -6.33
C SER A 333 -35.96 27.09 -5.55
N SER A 334 -34.80 26.76 -4.97
CA SER A 334 -34.65 25.58 -4.14
C SER A 334 -34.05 25.99 -2.80
N GLY A 335 -34.84 25.89 -1.73
CA GLY A 335 -34.26 25.82 -0.39
C GLY A 335 -33.28 24.66 -0.36
N SER A 336 -31.98 24.97 -0.37
CA SER A 336 -30.87 24.02 -0.24
C SER A 336 -29.73 24.65 0.53
#